data_AF-A0A9D8FHR5-F1
#
_entry.id   AF-A0A9D8FHR5-F1
#
_cell.length_a   1.000
_cell.length_b   1.000
_cell.length_c   1.000
_cell.angle_alpha   90.00
_cell.angle_beta   90.00
_cell.angle_gamma   90.00
#
_symmetry.space_group_name_H-M   'P 1'
#
loop_
_entity.id
_entity.type
_entity.pdbx_description
1 polymer ?
#
loop_
_entity_poly.entity_id
_entity_poly.type
_entity_poly.pdbx_seq_one_letter_code
_entity_poly.pdbx_strand_id
1 'polypeptide(L)'
;MITYYTTIKLLHLIGMAAWFGTALTVSIIWSKEQIGEKDLILDIITKVEMPASFFIPMTGVLMMIEQTHWLQSGWLHFKIIVGLAAVVFSHISRAKLIHADMNDKYTRQKFSLFRNICLFMLLMVIIIVGYN
;
A
#
# COMPACT_ATOMS: atom_id res chain seq x y z
N MET A 1 -9.74 -12.15 -26.79
CA MET A 1 -8.69 -11.20 -27.22
C MET A 1 -8.26 -10.43 -25.98
N ILE A 2 -6.99 -10.48 -25.59
CA ILE A 2 -6.47 -9.70 -24.45
C ILE A 2 -6.38 -8.25 -24.90
N THR A 3 -7.13 -7.35 -24.27
CA THR A 3 -7.07 -5.91 -24.54
C THR A 3 -6.05 -5.24 -23.61
N TYR A 4 -5.60 -4.05 -24.00
CA TYR A 4 -4.74 -3.20 -23.19
C TYR A 4 -5.34 -2.96 -21.80
N TYR A 5 -6.63 -2.60 -21.73
CA TYR A 5 -7.39 -2.47 -20.47
C TYR A 5 -7.31 -3.72 -19.58
N THR A 6 -7.59 -4.90 -20.13
CA THR A 6 -7.58 -6.15 -19.35
C THR A 6 -6.18 -6.47 -18.82
N THR A 7 -5.15 -6.15 -19.59
CA THR A 7 -3.75 -6.34 -19.18
C THR A 7 -3.40 -5.43 -18.01
N ILE A 8 -3.73 -4.13 -18.09
CA ILE A 8 -3.46 -3.19 -17.00
C ILE A 8 -4.29 -3.54 -15.76
N LYS A 9 -5.55 -3.95 -15.94
CA LYS A 9 -6.41 -4.35 -14.83
C LYS A 9 -5.83 -5.55 -14.07
N LEU A 10 -5.30 -6.54 -14.78
CA LEU A 10 -4.60 -7.68 -14.15
C LEU A 10 -3.35 -7.23 -13.41
N LEU A 11 -2.52 -6.39 -14.02
CA LEU A 11 -1.31 -5.84 -13.38
C LEU A 11 -1.65 -5.02 -12.13
N HIS A 12 -2.70 -4.21 -12.18
CA HIS A 12 -3.19 -3.43 -11.04
C HIS A 12 -3.69 -4.34 -9.92
N LEU A 13 -4.40 -5.43 -10.24
CA LEU A 13 -4.88 -6.38 -9.24
C LEU A 13 -3.72 -7.12 -8.57
N ILE A 14 -2.74 -7.59 -9.35
CA ILE A 14 -1.53 -8.24 -8.83
C ILE A 14 -0.74 -7.28 -7.95
N GLY A 15 -0.54 -6.03 -8.40
CA GLY A 15 0.15 -5.01 -7.61
C GLY A 15 -0.57 -4.68 -6.30
N MET A 16 -1.91 -4.68 -6.29
CA MET A 16 -2.70 -4.41 -5.09
C MET A 16 -2.57 -5.57 -4.10
N ALA A 17 -2.62 -6.80 -4.60
CA ALA A 17 -2.39 -7.99 -3.77
C ALA A 17 -0.96 -8.02 -3.20
N ALA A 18 0.05 -7.67 -4.00
CA ALA A 18 1.43 -7.56 -3.55
C ALA A 18 1.60 -6.47 -2.49
N TRP A 19 1.02 -5.29 -2.71
CA TRP A 19 1.10 -4.18 -1.77
C TRP A 19 0.40 -4.50 -0.45
N PHE A 20 -0.83 -5.02 -0.48
CA PHE A 20 -1.55 -5.42 0.72
C PHE A 20 -0.86 -6.59 1.43
N GLY A 21 -0.41 -7.61 0.68
CA GLY A 21 0.24 -8.80 1.23
C GLY A 21 1.55 -8.49 1.93
N THR A 22 2.40 -7.65 1.33
CA THR A 22 3.64 -7.17 1.97
C THR A 22 3.35 -6.34 3.21
N ALA A 23 2.37 -5.44 3.12
CA ALA A 23 1.97 -4.60 4.24
C ALA A 23 1.53 -5.42 5.45
N LEU A 24 0.78 -6.49 5.21
CA LEU A 24 0.29 -7.41 6.22
C LEU A 24 1.42 -8.29 6.76
N THR A 25 2.28 -8.79 5.88
CA THR A 25 3.46 -9.60 6.26
C THR A 25 4.38 -8.83 7.19
N VAL A 26 4.68 -7.56 6.88
CA VAL A 26 5.47 -6.67 7.73
C VAL A 26 4.82 -6.49 9.11
N SER A 27 3.51 -6.27 9.16
CA SER A 27 2.79 -6.14 10.44
C SER A 27 2.81 -7.44 11.26
N ILE A 28 2.67 -8.60 10.64
CA ILE A 28 2.74 -9.90 11.32
C ILE A 28 4.13 -10.13 11.90
N ILE A 29 5.17 -9.92 11.09
CA ILE A 29 6.56 -10.05 11.52
C ILE A 29 6.83 -9.10 12.70
N TRP A 30 6.45 -7.82 12.56
CA TRP A 30 6.64 -6.82 13.60
C TRP A 30 5.89 -7.14 14.90
N SER A 31 4.70 -7.76 14.80
CA SER A 31 3.90 -8.19 15.96
C SER A 31 4.58 -9.27 16.80
N LYS A 32 5.57 -9.98 16.26
CA LYS A 32 6.34 -10.99 17.02
C LYS A 32 7.42 -10.36 17.92
N GLU A 33 7.58 -9.04 17.89
CA GLU A 33 8.53 -8.25 18.68
C GLU A 33 10.02 -8.66 18.57
N GLN A 34 10.38 -9.42 17.53
CA GLN A 34 11.76 -9.82 17.28
C GLN A 34 12.50 -8.67 16.58
N ILE A 35 13.19 -7.84 17.37
CA ILE A 35 13.94 -6.65 16.90
C ILE A 35 15.02 -7.03 15.86
N GLY A 36 15.53 -8.27 15.89
CA GLY A 36 16.48 -8.81 14.93
C GLY A 36 15.95 -8.94 13.49
N GLU A 37 14.65 -8.80 13.26
CA GLU A 37 14.04 -8.87 11.92
C GLU A 37 13.97 -7.51 11.20
N LYS A 38 14.59 -6.44 11.76
CA LYS A 38 14.57 -5.10 11.16
C LYS A 38 15.03 -5.10 9.70
N ASP A 39 16.14 -5.78 9.39
CA ASP A 39 16.71 -5.82 8.04
C ASP A 39 15.80 -6.57 7.07
N LEU A 40 15.18 -7.66 7.53
CA LEU A 40 14.19 -8.41 6.75
C LEU A 40 12.96 -7.55 6.42
N ILE A 41 12.44 -6.81 7.40
CA ILE A 41 11.31 -5.90 7.20
C ILE A 41 11.69 -4.80 6.21
N LEU A 42 12.86 -4.21 6.38
CA LEU A 42 13.34 -3.15 5.49
C LEU A 42 13.50 -3.65 4.05
N ASP A 43 13.97 -4.88 3.88
CA ASP A 43 14.09 -5.55 2.58
C ASP A 43 12.73 -5.77 1.93
N ILE A 44 11.75 -6.31 2.66
CA ILE A 44 10.38 -6.51 2.15
C ILE A 44 9.76 -5.17 1.71
N ILE A 45 9.89 -4.14 2.55
CA ILE A 45 9.37 -2.80 2.25
C ILE A 45 10.05 -2.23 1.00
N THR A 46 11.37 -2.31 0.92
CA THR A 46 12.14 -1.63 -0.13
C THR A 46 12.04 -2.37 -1.48
N LYS A 47 12.07 -3.70 -1.47
CA LYS A 47 12.11 -4.52 -2.70
C LYS A 47 10.73 -4.82 -3.28
N VAL A 48 9.67 -4.79 -2.46
CA VAL A 48 8.33 -5.20 -2.91
C VAL A 48 7.29 -4.13 -2.64
N GLU A 49 7.17 -3.67 -1.39
CA GLU A 49 6.10 -2.74 -1.02
C GLU A 49 6.21 -1.39 -1.74
N MET A 50 7.40 -0.80 -1.77
CA MET A 50 7.68 0.50 -2.40
C MET A 50 7.45 0.47 -3.93
N PRO A 51 7.96 -0.51 -4.69
CA PRO A 51 7.59 -0.66 -6.09
C PRO A 51 6.08 -0.82 -6.28
N ALA A 52 5.41 -1.63 -5.46
CA ALA A 52 3.97 -1.85 -5.57
C ALA A 52 3.16 -0.58 -5.27
N SER A 53 3.50 0.16 -4.21
CA SER A 53 2.83 1.40 -3.82
C SER A 53 2.97 2.51 -4.84
N PHE A 54 4.05 2.49 -5.65
CA PHE A 54 4.23 3.41 -6.78
C PHE A 54 3.50 2.95 -8.04
N PHE A 55 3.55 1.65 -8.32
CA PHE A 55 2.97 1.06 -9.54
C PHE A 55 1.43 1.10 -9.53
N ILE A 56 0.80 1.03 -8.36
CA ILE A 56 -0.66 1.04 -8.22
C ILE A 56 -1.31 2.37 -8.61
N PRO A 57 -0.89 3.52 -8.08
CA PRO A 57 -1.36 4.81 -8.56
C PRO A 57 -1.18 4.97 -10.07
N MET A 58 -0.01 4.58 -10.61
CA MET A 58 0.30 4.67 -12.03
C MET A 58 -0.67 3.85 -12.89
N THR A 59 -0.82 2.56 -12.60
CA THR A 59 -1.75 1.69 -13.34
C THR A 59 -3.20 2.12 -13.17
N GLY A 60 -3.58 2.68 -12.02
CA GLY A 60 -4.88 3.31 -11.80
C GLY A 60 -5.14 4.46 -12.76
N VAL A 61 -4.17 5.37 -12.91
CA VAL A 61 -4.25 6.48 -13.86
C VAL A 61 -4.35 5.98 -15.30
N LEU A 62 -3.55 4.98 -15.69
CA LEU A 62 -3.60 4.42 -17.04
C LEU A 62 -4.99 3.84 -17.37
N MET A 63 -5.64 3.14 -16.44
CA MET A 63 -7.01 2.66 -16.63
C MET A 63 -8.03 3.79 -16.76
N MET A 64 -7.82 4.90 -16.06
CA MET A 64 -8.71 6.08 -16.14
C MET A 64 -8.54 6.85 -17.46
N ILE A 65 -7.33 6.89 -18.03
CA ILE A 65 -7.10 7.48 -19.35
C ILE A 65 -7.87 6.71 -20.42
N GLU A 66 -7.93 5.39 -20.34
CA GLU A 66 -8.66 4.55 -21.29
C GLU A 66 -10.18 4.59 -21.06
N GLN A 67 -10.62 4.68 -19.80
CA GLN A 67 -12.03 4.76 -19.43
C GLN A 67 -12.33 6.04 -18.65
N THR A 68 -12.35 7.16 -19.37
CA THR A 68 -12.50 8.51 -18.78
C THR A 68 -13.84 8.72 -18.08
N HIS A 69 -14.89 7.97 -18.41
CA HIS A 69 -16.20 8.08 -17.74
C HIS A 69 -16.11 7.80 -16.22
N TRP A 70 -15.13 7.01 -15.76
CA TRP A 70 -14.94 6.76 -14.33
C TRP A 70 -14.55 8.01 -13.55
N LEU A 71 -13.98 9.03 -14.20
CA LEU A 71 -13.67 10.33 -13.57
C LEU A 71 -14.92 11.07 -13.08
N GLN A 72 -16.11 10.72 -13.56
CA GLN A 72 -17.35 11.31 -13.08
C GLN A 72 -17.87 10.62 -11.80
N SER A 73 -17.27 9.49 -11.41
CA SER A 73 -17.67 8.73 -10.23
C SER A 73 -17.03 9.28 -8.96
N GLY A 74 -17.86 9.79 -8.04
CA GLY A 74 -17.41 10.23 -6.71
C GLY A 74 -16.68 9.15 -5.92
N TRP A 75 -17.08 7.88 -6.09
CA TRP A 75 -16.43 6.73 -5.46
C TRP A 75 -14.99 6.53 -5.92
N LEU A 76 -14.69 6.85 -7.18
CA LEU A 76 -13.32 6.78 -7.69
C LEU A 76 -12.43 7.84 -7.04
N HIS A 77 -12.90 9.08 -6.93
CA HIS A 77 -12.14 10.14 -6.28
C HIS A 77 -11.82 9.80 -4.83
N PHE A 78 -12.80 9.28 -4.09
CA PHE A 78 -12.59 8.83 -2.72
C PHE A 78 -11.54 7.70 -2.66
N LYS A 79 -11.62 6.71 -3.55
CA LYS A 79 -10.63 5.64 -3.66
C LYS A 79 -9.21 6.17 -3.90
N ILE A 80 -9.06 7.17 -4.78
CA ILE A 80 -7.76 7.78 -5.08
C ILE A 80 -7.21 8.50 -3.84
N ILE A 81 -8.02 9.28 -3.14
CA ILE A 81 -7.60 10.01 -1.92
C ILE A 81 -7.13 9.02 -0.85
N VAL A 82 -7.92 7.98 -0.59
CA VAL A 82 -7.57 6.94 0.39
C VAL A 82 -6.31 6.19 -0.03
N GLY A 83 -6.17 5.86 -1.33
CA GLY A 83 -4.98 5.21 -1.88
C GLY A 83 -3.71 6.05 -1.74
N LEU A 84 -3.78 7.36 -2.04
CA LEU A 84 -2.66 8.28 -1.85
C LEU A 84 -2.29 8.45 -0.37
N ALA A 85 -3.29 8.51 0.52
CA ALA A 85 -3.03 8.50 1.95
C ALA A 85 -2.30 7.22 2.39
N ALA A 86 -2.67 6.05 1.86
CA ALA A 86 -1.98 4.79 2.14
C ALA A 86 -0.51 4.82 1.71
N VAL A 87 -0.21 5.41 0.54
CA VAL A 87 1.18 5.63 0.07
C VAL A 87 1.95 6.48 1.09
N VAL A 88 1.41 7.63 1.48
CA VAL A 88 2.06 8.55 2.43
C VAL A 88 2.38 7.85 3.75
N PHE A 89 1.41 7.13 4.34
CA PHE A 89 1.63 6.42 5.60
C PHE A 89 2.64 5.27 5.49
N SER A 90 2.69 4.56 4.34
CA SER A 90 3.74 3.58 4.04
C SER A 90 5.13 4.22 4.05
N HIS A 91 5.30 5.36 3.37
CA HIS A 91 6.58 6.08 3.35
C HIS A 91 7.00 6.61 4.72
N ILE A 92 6.07 7.16 5.50
CA ILE A 92 6.37 7.65 6.86
C ILE A 92 6.79 6.49 7.77
N SER A 93 6.08 5.34 7.69
CA SER A 93 6.42 4.13 8.43
C SER A 93 7.85 3.68 8.10
N ARG A 94 8.18 3.60 6.81
CA ARG A 94 9.54 3.28 6.33
C ARG A 94 10.59 4.27 6.81
N ALA A 95 10.34 5.57 6.65
CA ALA A 95 11.27 6.61 7.09
C ALA A 95 11.59 6.48 8.58
N LYS A 96 10.58 6.14 9.38
CA LYS A 96 10.76 5.88 10.80
C LYS A 96 11.64 4.64 11.02
N LEU A 97 11.39 3.54 10.31
CA LEU A 97 12.20 2.32 10.40
C LEU A 97 13.69 2.56 10.11
N ILE A 98 14.00 3.42 9.14
CA ILE A 98 15.38 3.71 8.71
C ILE A 98 16.07 4.69 9.65
N HIS A 99 15.40 5.80 9.98
CA HIS A 99 16.05 6.97 10.60
C HIS A 99 15.83 7.09 12.11
N ALA A 100 14.87 6.37 12.69
CA ALA A 100 14.57 6.46 14.12
C ALA A 100 15.11 5.24 14.89
N ASP A 101 15.38 5.45 16.19
CA ASP A 101 15.82 4.37 17.07
C ASP A 101 14.66 3.40 17.37
N MET A 102 14.79 2.17 16.89
CA MET A 102 13.79 1.12 17.10
C MET A 102 13.85 0.49 18.49
N ASN A 103 14.88 0.79 19.31
CA ASN A 103 14.90 0.36 20.71
C ASN A 103 13.96 1.21 21.59
N ASP A 104 13.63 2.42 21.14
CA ASP A 104 12.66 3.27 21.81
C ASP A 104 11.22 2.75 21.61
N LYS A 105 10.54 2.48 22.72
CA LYS A 105 9.16 1.99 22.76
C LYS A 105 8.20 2.97 22.09
N TYR A 106 8.39 4.28 22.27
CA TYR A 106 7.55 5.29 21.65
C TYR A 106 7.69 5.27 20.12
N THR A 107 8.92 5.09 19.64
CA THR A 107 9.21 5.00 18.22
C THR A 107 8.60 3.76 17.57
N ARG A 108 8.70 2.60 18.22
CA ARG A 108 8.07 1.35 17.78
C ARG A 108 6.56 1.46 17.68
N GLN A 109 5.91 2.09 18.67
CA GLN A 109 4.47 2.31 18.66
C GLN A 109 4.04 3.20 17.48
N LYS A 110 4.75 4.30 17.24
CA LYS A 110 4.47 5.16 16.07
C LYS A 110 4.66 4.44 14.74
N PHE A 111 5.71 3.61 14.61
CA PHE A 111 5.91 2.79 13.42
C PHE A 111 4.70 1.87 13.17
N SER A 112 4.28 1.15 14.21
CA SER A 112 3.12 0.25 14.14
C SER A 112 1.82 1.00 13.84
N LEU A 113 1.63 2.20 14.40
CA LEU A 113 0.46 3.03 14.14
C LEU A 113 0.37 3.42 12.67
N PHE A 114 1.45 3.95 12.07
CA PHE A 114 1.44 4.30 10.65
C PHE A 114 1.24 3.07 9.75
N ARG A 115 1.80 1.93 10.13
CA ARG A 115 1.61 0.66 9.43
C ARG A 115 0.14 0.21 9.44
N ASN A 116 -0.50 0.27 10.61
CA ASN A 116 -1.89 -0.11 10.77
C ASN A 116 -2.84 0.86 10.05
N ILE A 117 -2.54 2.16 10.05
CA ILE A 117 -3.30 3.13 9.25
C ILE A 117 -3.14 2.82 7.75
N CYS A 118 -1.94 2.54 7.26
CA CYS A 118 -1.72 2.13 5.87
C CYS A 118 -2.56 0.90 5.51
N LEU A 119 -2.51 -0.16 6.33
CA LEU A 119 -3.32 -1.36 6.14
C LEU A 119 -4.82 -1.10 6.14
N PHE A 120 -5.30 -0.26 7.05
CA PHE A 120 -6.70 0.12 7.12
C PHE A 120 -7.16 0.88 5.87
N MET A 121 -6.34 1.80 5.36
CA MET A 121 -6.63 2.52 4.11
C MET A 121 -6.65 1.56 2.91
N LEU A 122 -5.72 0.61 2.83
CA LEU A 122 -5.73 -0.43 1.78
C LEU A 122 -6.97 -1.32 1.88
N LEU A 123 -7.38 -1.69 3.10
CA LEU A 123 -8.61 -2.44 3.33
C LEU A 123 -9.84 -1.65 2.86
N MET A 124 -9.92 -0.36 3.17
CA MET A 124 -10.99 0.51 2.65
C MET A 124 -11.04 0.52 1.12
N VAL A 125 -9.88 0.63 0.45
CA VAL A 125 -9.79 0.57 -1.01
C VAL A 125 -10.33 -0.75 -1.55
N ILE A 126 -10.00 -1.88 -0.92
CA ILE A 126 -10.51 -3.20 -1.30
C ILE A 126 -12.02 -3.29 -1.12
N ILE A 127 -12.54 -2.78 -0.01
CA ILE A 127 -13.99 -2.75 0.28
C ILE A 127 -14.72 -1.91 -0.77
N ILE A 128 -14.25 -0.70 -1.08
CA ILE A 128 -14.86 0.18 -2.10
C ILE A 128 -14.91 -0.51 -3.46
N VAL A 129 -13.89 -1.31 -3.79
CA VAL A 129 -13.88 -2.10 -5.03
C VAL A 129 -14.84 -3.28 -4.97
N GLY A 130 -14.98 -3.95 -3.83
CA GLY A 130 -15.87 -5.10 -3.68
C GLY A 130 -17.37 -4.77 -3.64
N TYR A 131 -17.72 -3.51 -3.32
CA TYR A 131 -19.11 -3.03 -3.30
C TYR A 131 -19.62 -2.51 -4.67
N ASN A 132 -18.73 -2.27 -5.64
CA ASN A 132 -19.04 -1.79 -6.99
C ASN A 132 -18.83 -2.88 -8.04
#